data_AF-A0A225UK71-F1
#
_entry.id   AF-A0A225UK71-F1
#
_cell.length_a   1.000
_cell.length_b   1.000
_cell.length_c   1.000
_cell.angle_alpha   90.00
_cell.angle_beta   90.00
_cell.angle_gamma   90.00
#
_symmetry.space_group_name_H-M   'P 1'
#
loop_
_entity.id
_entity.type
_entity.pdbx_description
1 polymer ?
#
loop_
_entity_poly.entity_id
_entity_poly.type
_entity_poly.pdbx_seq_one_letter_code
_entity_poly.pdbx_strand_id
1 'polypeptide(L)' 'MISLDLARKLKLKLNRQNQVKVSGLGGVPTQITASAEVKITLGSRVVYIIELWVANIGEGVDVLLGMDLCFVQE' A
#
# COMPACT_ATOMS: atom_id res chain seq x y z
N MET A 1 -0.68 -0.90 1.78
CA MET A 1 0.69 -0.84 1.23
C MET A 1 0.70 -1.52 -0.13
N ILE A 2 1.61 -1.11 -1.01
CA ILE A 2 1.80 -1.69 -2.35
C ILE A 2 3.27 -2.10 -2.53
N SER A 3 3.51 -3.22 -3.20
CA SER A 3 4.85 -3.67 -3.54
C SER A 3 5.54 -2.68 -4.48
N LEU A 4 6.86 -2.55 -4.34
CA LEU A 4 7.65 -1.71 -5.25
C LEU A 4 7.55 -2.19 -6.70
N ASP A 5 7.48 -3.51 -6.90
CA ASP A 5 7.39 -4.12 -8.23
C ASP A 5 6.05 -3.80 -8.89
N LEU A 6 4.93 -3.91 -8.18
CA LEU A 6 3.63 -3.52 -8.70
C LEU A 6 3.57 -2.00 -8.95
N ALA A 7 4.11 -1.18 -8.05
CA ALA A 7 4.17 0.27 -8.24
C ALA A 7 4.95 0.65 -9.51
N ARG A 8 6.06 -0.04 -9.80
CA ARG A 8 6.84 0.14 -11.05
C ARG A 8 6.07 -0.35 -12.27
N LYS A 9 5.43 -1.51 -12.19
CA LYS A 9 4.62 -2.08 -13.28
C LYS A 9 3.47 -1.17 -13.68
N LEU A 10 2.82 -0.54 -12.69
CA LEU A 10 1.75 0.43 -12.87
C LEU A 10 2.26 1.86 -13.16
N LYS A 11 3.58 2.09 -13.13
CA LYS A 11 4.22 3.39 -13.34
C LYS A 11 3.66 4.48 -12.42
N LEU A 12 3.43 4.14 -11.16
CA LEU A 12 2.88 5.07 -10.18
C LEU A 12 3.84 6.22 -9.92
N LYS A 13 3.28 7.41 -9.72
CA LYS A 13 4.03 8.59 -9.30
C LYS A 13 4.30 8.49 -7.79
N LEU A 14 5.55 8.25 -7.43
CA LEU A 14 5.98 8.14 -6.04
C LEU A 14 6.15 9.53 -5.42
N ASN A 15 5.52 9.75 -4.27
CA ASN A 15 5.80 10.87 -3.38
C ASN A 15 6.83 10.42 -2.32
N ARG A 16 7.81 11.28 -2.02
CA ARG A 16 8.88 11.05 -1.02
C ARG A 16 8.96 12.12 0.06
N GLN A 17 7.93 12.95 0.18
CA GLN A 17 7.89 14.05 1.16
C GLN A 17 7.60 13.54 2.58
N ASN A 18 6.87 12.43 2.70
CA ASN A 18 6.47 11.86 3.99
C ASN A 18 7.24 10.58 4.30
N GLN A 19 7.41 10.31 5.58
CA GLN A 19 8.04 9.10 6.09
C GLN A 19 7.24 8.55 7.26
N VAL A 20 7.19 7.22 7.37
CA VAL A 20 6.55 6.52 8.48
C VAL A 20 7.45 5.41 8.98
N LYS A 21 7.53 5.24 10.30
CA LYS A 21 8.18 4.08 10.92
C LYS A 21 7.12 3.05 11.24
N VAL A 22 7.32 1.82 10.78
CA VAL A 22 6.42 0.70 11.04
C VAL A 22 7.16 -0.41 11.78
N SER A 23 6.49 -1.01 12.75
CA SER A 23 6.86 -2.30 13.33
C SER A 23 6.04 -3.39 12.67
N GLY A 24 6.58 -4.62 12.59
CA GLY A 24 5.85 -5.78 12.06
C GLY A 24 6.28 -6.26 10.67
N LEU A 25 7.09 -5.49 9.93
CA LEU A 25 7.77 -5.99 8.73
C LEU A 25 9.00 -6.82 9.15
N GLY A 26 8.83 -8.13 9.27
CA GLY A 26 9.92 -9.05 9.63
C GLY A 26 10.49 -8.85 11.05
N GLY A 27 9.72 -8.24 11.96
CA GLY A 27 10.13 -8.02 13.35
C GLY A 27 11.12 -6.88 13.58
N VAL A 28 11.57 -6.18 12.52
CA VAL A 28 12.51 -5.06 12.61
C VAL A 28 11.78 -3.75 12.31
N PRO A 29 11.94 -2.70 13.14
CA PRO A 29 11.41 -1.37 12.83
C PRO A 29 11.93 -0.89 11.48
N THR A 30 11.02 -0.64 10.55
CA THR A 30 11.35 -0.28 9.17
C THR A 30 10.81 1.12 8.86
N GLN A 31 11.63 1.95 8.24
CA GLN A 31 11.24 3.28 7.79
C GLN A 31 10.82 3.22 6.32
N ILE A 32 9.59 3.63 6.05
CA ILE A 32 9.05 3.74 4.69
C ILE A 32 9.04 5.22 4.31
N THR A 33 9.55 5.53 3.13
CA THR A 33 9.77 6.91 2.65
C THR A 33 9.09 7.20 1.31
N ALA A 34 8.33 6.24 0.79
CA ALA A 34 7.65 6.37 -0.49
C ALA A 34 6.15 6.05 -0.32
N SER A 35 5.32 6.90 -0.90
CA SER A 35 3.89 6.69 -1.03
C SER A 35 3.43 6.95 -2.46
N ALA A 36 2.24 6.49 -2.81
CA ALA A 36 1.59 6.81 -4.07
C ALA A 36 0.09 7.01 -3.82
N GLU A 37 -0.47 8.07 -4.39
CA GLU A 37 -1.91 8.20 -4.49
C GLU A 37 -2.42 7.25 -5.58
N VAL A 38 -3.38 6.40 -5.22
CA VAL A 38 -3.95 5.40 -6.12
C VAL A 38 -5.46 5.45 -6.09
N LYS A 39 -6.05 5.14 -7.24
CA LYS A 39 -7.49 4.92 -7.36
C LYS A 39 -7.75 3.41 -7.33
N ILE A 40 -8.41 2.93 -6.29
CA ILE A 40 -8.74 1.52 -6.09
C ILE A 40 -10.22 1.34 -6.35
N THR A 41 -10.58 0.29 -7.09
CA THR A 41 -11.96 -0.14 -7.24
C THR A 41 -12.18 -1.41 -6.43
N LEU A 42 -13.12 -1.38 -5.49
CA LEU A 42 -13.56 -2.53 -4.69
C LEU A 42 -14.98 -2.92 -5.12
N GLY A 43 -15.18 -4.20 -5.46
CA GLY A 43 -16.45 -4.67 -6.00
C GLY A 43 -16.80 -4.03 -7.35
N SER A 44 -18.10 -3.84 -7.62
CA SER A 44 -18.58 -3.42 -8.94
C SER A 44 -18.54 -1.91 -9.18
N ARG A 45 -18.54 -1.08 -8.13
CA ARG A 45 -18.67 0.39 -8.28
C ARG A 45 -17.95 1.23 -7.22
N VAL A 46 -17.35 0.62 -6.20
CA VAL A 46 -16.80 1.41 -5.10
C VAL A 46 -15.40 1.86 -5.46
N VAL A 47 -15.21 3.17 -5.60
CA VAL A 47 -13.95 3.77 -6.01
C VAL A 47 -13.42 4.60 -4.85
N TYR A 48 -12.21 4.29 -4.41
CA TYR A 48 -11.49 5.03 -3.38
C TYR A 48 -10.24 5.66 -3.96
N ILE A 49 -9.97 6.92 -3.63
CA ILE A 49 -8.66 7.55 -3.83
C ILE A 49 -7.98 7.54 -2.49
N ILE A 50 -6.89 6.79 -2.38
CA ILE A 50 -6.15 6.64 -1.12
C ILE A 50 -4.66 6.78 -1.36
N GLU A 51 -3.95 7.28 -0.35
CA GLU A 51 -2.49 7.24 -0.33
C GLU A 51 -2.03 5.88 0.21
N LEU A 52 -1.34 5.11 -0.63
CA LEU A 52 -0.71 3.85 -0.23
C LEU A 52 0.80 4.02 -0.05
N TRP A 53 1.31 3.54 1.07
CA TRP A 53 2.74 3.36 1.29
C TRP A 53 3.33 2.28 0.37
N VAL A 54 4.52 2.55 -0.18
CA VAL A 54 5.26 1.64 -1.06
C VAL A 54 6.41 1.01 -0.28
N ALA A 55 6.42 -0.32 -0.16
CA ALA A 55 7.50 -1.05 0.51
C ALA A 55 7.62 -2.48 -0.01
N ASN A 56 8.70 -3.17 0.37
CA ASN A 56 8.77 -4.62 0.20
C ASN A 56 7.97 -5.28 1.33
N ILE A 57 6.83 -5.89 1.00
CA ILE A 57 5.81 -6.38 1.94
C ILE A 57 5.77 -7.91 2.09
N GLY A 58 6.75 -8.61 1.53
CA GLY A 58 6.85 -10.07 1.55
C GLY A 58 6.78 -10.68 0.15
N GLU A 59 7.38 -11.86 0.01
CA GLU A 59 7.40 -12.59 -1.26
C GLU A 59 5.98 -13.00 -1.67
N GLY A 60 5.64 -12.77 -2.94
CA GLY A 60 4.31 -13.11 -3.48
C GLY A 60 3.18 -12.17 -3.06
N VAL A 61 3.45 -11.08 -2.33
CA VAL A 61 2.43 -10.12 -1.89
C VAL A 61 2.58 -8.79 -2.65
N ASP A 62 1.58 -8.47 -3.47
CA ASP A 62 1.55 -7.23 -4.25
C ASP A 62 0.87 -6.06 -3.53
N VAL A 63 -0.17 -6.35 -2.74
CA VAL A 63 -0.95 -5.34 -2.03
C VAL A 63 -1.32 -5.87 -0.64
N LEU A 64 -1.15 -5.02 0.37
CA LEU A 64 -1.61 -5.28 1.74
C LEU A 64 -2.62 -4.19 2.12
N LEU A 65 -3.89 -4.55 2.29
CA LEU A 65 -4.93 -3.62 2.73
C LEU A 65 -5.06 -3.68 4.26
N GLY A 66 -5.18 -2.51 4.89
CA GLY A 66 -5.45 -2.42 6.31
C GLY A 66 -6.88 -2.85 6.65
N MET A 67 -7.11 -3.17 7.91
CA MET A 67 -8.44 -3.57 8.41
C MET A 67 -9.49 -2.46 8.24
N ASP A 68 -9.05 -1.20 8.21
CA ASP A 68 -9.88 -0.02 7.95
C ASP A 68 -10.55 -0.05 6.57
N LEU A 69 -9.98 -0.79 5.61
CA LEU A 69 -10.56 -0.99 4.27
C LEU A 69 -11.32 -2.32 4.14
N CYS A 70 -11.15 -3.23 5.11
CA CYS A 70 -11.76 -4.55 5.09
C CYS A 70 -13.06 -4.55 5.90
N PHE A 71 -14.19 -4.41 5.22
CA PHE A 71 -15.51 -4.61 5.82
C PHE A 71 -15.92 -6.08 5.65
N VAL A 72 -16.31 -6.74 6.73
CA VAL A 72 -16.97 -8.05 6.65
C VAL A 72 -18.40 -7.81 6.18
N GLN A 73 -18.76 -8.36 5.02
CA GLN A 73 -20.16 -8.46 4.61
C GLN A 73 -20.73 -9.71 5.29
N GLU A 74 -21.74 -9.54 6.14
CA GLU A 74 -22.55 -10.63 6.70
C GLU A 74 -23.53 -11.21 5.67
#